data_AF-A0A3S1WNH2-F1
#
_entry.id   AF-A0A3S1WNH2-F1
#
_cell.length_a   1.000
_cell.length_b   1.000
_cell.length_c   1.000
_cell.angle_alpha   90.00
_cell.angle_beta   90.00
_cell.angle_gamma   90.00
#
_symmetry.space_group_name_H-M   'P 1'
#
loop_
_entity.id
_entity.type
_entity.pdbx_description
1 polymer ?
#
loop_
_entity_poly.entity_id
_entity_poly.type
_entity_poly.pdbx_seq_one_letter_code
_entity_poly.pdbx_strand_id
1 'polypeptide(L)' 'MADLSAFPIATRWPAKHPDQLQLYSATTPNGVKISIALEELGLPYEPHWVNIG' A
#
# COMPACT_ATOMS: atom_id res chain seq x y z
N MET A 1 -4.35 -9.92 14.58
CA MET A 1 -4.07 -8.74 13.76
C MET A 1 -2.57 -8.72 13.52
N ALA A 2 -2.14 -8.61 12.26
CA ALA A 2 -0.73 -8.65 11.88
C ALA A 2 0.04 -7.48 12.52
N ASP A 3 1.24 -7.76 13.02
CA ASP A 3 2.14 -6.73 13.53
C ASP A 3 3.11 -6.30 12.42
N LEU A 4 2.99 -5.03 12.00
CA LEU A 4 3.85 -4.43 10.98
C LEU A 4 4.92 -3.51 11.59
N SER A 5 5.03 -3.43 12.91
CA SER A 5 5.99 -2.54 13.60
C SER A 5 7.45 -2.90 13.33
N ALA A 6 7.72 -4.13 12.90
CA ALA A 6 9.05 -4.56 12.45
C ALA A 6 9.53 -3.86 11.17
N PHE A 7 8.63 -3.24 10.40
CA PHE A 7 8.95 -2.54 9.15
C PHE A 7 8.99 -1.02 9.37
N PRO A 8 10.16 -0.35 9.27
CA PRO A 8 10.28 1.09 9.55
C PRO A 8 9.36 1.99 8.70
N ILE A 9 8.95 1.53 7.51
CA ILE A 9 8.02 2.27 6.65
C ILE A 9 6.65 2.48 7.32
N ALA A 10 6.22 1.56 8.20
CA ALA A 10 4.96 1.64 8.92
C ALA A 10 4.94 2.78 9.96
N THR A 11 6.11 3.31 10.35
CA THR A 11 6.20 4.51 11.20
C THR A 11 5.79 5.77 10.42
N ARG A 12 6.16 5.86 9.14
CA ARG A 12 5.82 7.02 8.29
C ARG A 12 4.39 6.92 7.75
N TRP A 13 3.96 5.70 7.44
CA TRP A 13 2.62 5.40 6.95
C TRP A 13 2.00 4.25 7.76
N PRO A 14 1.35 4.58 8.90
CA PRO A 14 0.72 3.58 9.76
C PRO A 14 -0.44 2.87 9.07
N ALA A 15 -0.46 1.53 9.13
CA ALA A 15 -1.53 0.71 8.59
C ALA A 15 -2.79 0.78 9.47
N LYS A 16 -3.93 1.16 8.89
CA LYS A 16 -5.25 1.10 9.53
C LYS A 16 -5.85 -0.30 9.45
N HIS A 17 -5.51 -1.04 8.39
CA HIS A 17 -5.92 -2.41 8.12
C HIS A 17 -4.67 -3.29 7.96
N PRO A 18 -3.94 -3.59 9.05
CA PRO A 18 -2.66 -4.29 8.96
C PRO A 18 -2.79 -5.73 8.44
N ASP A 19 -4.00 -6.30 8.43
CA ASP A 19 -4.30 -7.60 7.84
C ASP A 19 -4.45 -7.55 6.30
N GLN A 20 -4.44 -6.36 5.68
CA GLN A 20 -4.49 -6.15 4.23
C GLN A 20 -3.11 -5.83 3.65
N LEU A 21 -2.94 -6.03 2.34
CA LEU A 21 -1.72 -5.66 1.64
C LEU A 21 -1.51 -4.14 1.71
N GLN A 22 -0.30 -3.69 2.05
CA GLN A 22 0.03 -2.27 2.14
C GLN A 22 0.66 -1.78 0.82
N LEU A 23 -0.04 -0.90 0.09
CA LEU A 23 0.43 -0.38 -1.20
C LEU A 23 0.99 1.04 -1.05
N TYR A 24 2.30 1.18 -0.98
CA TYR A 24 2.99 2.47 -1.02
C TYR A 24 3.29 2.84 -2.48
N SER A 25 2.56 3.80 -3.05
CA SER A 25 2.65 4.09 -4.49
C SER A 25 2.36 5.55 -4.85
N ALA A 26 2.58 5.88 -6.13
CA ALA A 26 2.19 7.12 -6.77
C ALA A 26 1.37 6.85 -8.06
N THR A 27 0.60 7.81 -8.56
CA THR A 27 -0.29 7.69 -9.75
C THR A 27 0.50 7.84 -11.05
N THR A 28 1.72 7.30 -11.06
CA THR A 28 2.58 7.22 -12.23
C THR A 28 2.17 6.04 -13.11
N PRO A 29 2.58 6.00 -14.39
CA PRO A 29 2.36 4.84 -15.25
C PRO A 29 2.88 3.51 -14.67
N ASN A 30 3.89 3.55 -13.80
CA ASN A 30 4.38 2.34 -13.11
C ASN A 30 3.56 2.02 -11.86
N GLY A 31 3.22 3.03 -11.06
CA GLY A 31 2.48 2.81 -9.81
C GLY A 31 1.06 2.32 -10.03
N VAL A 32 0.40 2.75 -11.12
CA VAL A 32 -0.95 2.26 -11.46
C VAL A 32 -0.97 0.79 -11.87
N LYS A 33 0.16 0.21 -12.31
CA LYS A 33 0.21 -1.21 -12.71
C LYS A 33 -0.20 -2.13 -11.56
N ILE A 34 0.30 -1.84 -10.36
CA ILE A 34 0.02 -2.65 -9.18
C ILE A 34 -1.37 -2.36 -8.62
N SER A 35 -1.82 -1.10 -8.59
CA SER A 35 -3.19 -0.80 -8.16
C SER A 35 -4.21 -1.46 -9.09
N ILE A 36 -4.03 -1.37 -10.42
CA ILE A 36 -4.90 -2.04 -11.38
C ILE A 36 -4.89 -3.56 -11.16
N ALA A 37 -3.72 -4.17 -11.01
CA ALA A 37 -3.65 -5.62 -10.74
C ALA A 37 -4.39 -6.02 -9.46
N LEU A 38 -4.32 -5.22 -8.39
CA LEU A 38 -5.01 -5.49 -7.14
C LEU A 38 -6.53 -5.37 -7.28
N GLU A 39 -7.01 -4.36 -8.02
CA GLU A 39 -8.43 -4.20 -8.36
C GLU A 39 -8.92 -5.40 -9.19
N GLU A 40 -8.21 -5.77 -10.26
CA GLU A 40 -8.59 -6.87 -11.17
C GLU A 40 -8.63 -8.23 -10.47
N LEU A 41 -7.74 -8.45 -9.48
CA LEU A 41 -7.71 -9.67 -8.67
C LEU A 41 -8.67 -9.64 -7.47
N GLY A 42 -9.29 -8.50 -7.17
CA GLY A 42 -10.15 -8.32 -6.00
C GLY A 42 -9.42 -8.50 -4.67
N LEU A 43 -8.11 -8.24 -4.63
CA LEU A 43 -7.30 -8.42 -3.42
C LEU A 43 -7.43 -7.19 -2.51
N PRO A 44 -7.82 -7.35 -1.22
CA PRO A 44 -7.88 -6.22 -0.29
C PRO A 44 -6.50 -5.58 -0.07
N TYR A 45 -6.43 -4.27 -0.23
CA TYR A 45 -5.21 -3.49 -0.01
C TYR A 45 -5.50 -2.10 0.59
N GLU A 46 -4.54 -1.59 1.34
CA GLU A 46 -4.53 -0.24 1.90
C GLU A 46 -3.56 0.65 1.09
N PRO A 47 -4.06 1.63 0.31
CA PRO A 47 -3.21 2.53 -0.45
C PRO A 47 -2.61 3.64 0.42
N HIS A 48 -1.31 3.86 0.26
CA HIS A 48 -0.54 4.93 0.86
C HIS A 48 0.10 5.78 -0.23
N TRP A 49 -0.33 7.04 -0.31
CA TRP A 49 0.21 7.99 -1.30
C TRP A 49 1.65 8.37 -0.95
N VAL A 50 2.57 8.12 -1.89
CA VAL A 50 3.95 8.57 -1.83
C VAL A 50 4.08 9.79 -2.71
N ASN A 51 4.21 10.97 -2.09
CA ASN A 51 4.51 12.18 -2.84
C ASN A 51 5.97 12.14 -3.33
N ILE A 52 6.14 12.12 -4.65
CA ILE A 52 7.43 12.07 -5.34
C ILE A 52 7.77 13.38 -6.08
N GLY A 53 7.01 14.45 -5.84
CA GLY A 53 7.19 15.80 -6.41
C GLY A 53 6.93 16.92 -5.42
#